data_AF-A0AAW8J5U3-F1
#
_entry.id   AF-A0AAW8J5U3-F1
#
_cell.length_a   1.000
_cell.length_b   1.000
_cell.length_c   1.000
_cell.angle_alpha   90.00
_cell.angle_beta   90.00
_cell.angle_gamma   90.00
#
_symmetry.space_group_name_H-M   'P 1'
#
loop_
_entity.id
_entity.type
_entity.pdbx_description
1 polymer ?
#
loop_
_entity_poly.entity_id
_entity_poly.type
_entity_poly.pdbx_seq_one_letter_code
_entity_poly.pdbx_strand_id
1 'polypeptide(L)'
;MSYEDIFTLIVDLCTIAAFIVAFVAWKNWKKQQNYTLILDQIFEFEVALNAYFSLELALIEIEIEHIKQYQSKNKFFRWPIMLYLDRFKNKFRYKSIENKIHRYNDALSTLQILDVKYDPLKIQNAAHYEHRISRLYQQLDRLHTVDEIYAKCDEIHQYILQNMQVALEEVKIIRKAV
;
A
#
# COMPACT_ATOMS: atom_id res chain seq x y z
N MET A 1 54.14 -24.87 35.56
CA MET A 1 53.34 -24.78 34.32
C MET A 1 54.33 -24.94 33.18
N SER A 2 54.21 -26.00 32.38
CA SER A 2 55.13 -26.24 31.26
C SER A 2 54.89 -25.20 30.16
N TYR A 3 55.92 -24.87 29.37
CA TYR A 3 55.76 -23.99 28.19
C TYR A 3 54.72 -24.57 27.21
N GLU A 4 54.58 -25.89 27.17
CA GLU A 4 53.58 -26.61 26.37
C GLU A 4 52.15 -26.32 26.85
N ASP A 5 51.91 -26.27 28.16
CA ASP A 5 50.57 -25.96 28.72
C ASP A 5 50.14 -24.53 28.36
N ILE A 6 51.09 -23.59 28.42
CA ILE A 6 50.86 -22.18 28.07
C ILE A 6 50.56 -22.04 26.58
N PHE A 7 51.32 -22.75 25.73
CA PHE A 7 51.08 -22.75 24.28
C PHE A 7 49.72 -23.35 23.94
N THR A 8 49.34 -24.46 24.57
CA THR A 8 48.05 -25.11 24.34
C THR A 8 46.88 -24.21 24.76
N LEU A 9 47.02 -23.50 25.88
CA LEU A 9 46.04 -22.51 26.35
C LEU A 9 45.91 -21.31 25.40
N ILE A 10 47.01 -20.84 24.81
CA ILE A 10 46.99 -19.79 23.78
C ILE A 10 46.28 -20.28 22.52
N VAL A 11 46.54 -21.51 22.09
CA VAL A 11 45.86 -22.11 20.92
C VAL A 11 44.35 -22.23 21.16
N ASP A 12 43.94 -22.71 22.34
CA ASP A 12 42.52 -22.82 22.69
C ASP A 12 41.82 -21.44 22.72
N LEU A 13 42.48 -20.41 23.26
CA LEU A 13 42.00 -19.03 23.21
C LEU A 13 41.84 -18.50 21.78
N CYS A 14 42.81 -18.79 20.90
CA CYS A 14 42.73 -18.42 19.49
C CYS A 14 41.59 -19.14 18.78
N THR A 15 41.34 -20.43 19.08
CA THR A 15 40.23 -21.19 18.50
C THR A 15 38.87 -20.66 18.94
N ILE A 16 38.72 -20.31 20.22
CA ILE A 16 37.50 -19.67 20.73
C ILE A 16 37.26 -18.31 20.06
N ALA A 17 38.31 -17.48 19.94
CA ALA A 17 38.22 -16.19 19.26
C ALA A 17 37.84 -16.35 17.78
N ALA A 18 38.43 -17.31 17.07
CA ALA A 18 38.08 -17.63 15.69
C ALA A 18 36.62 -18.07 15.53
N PHE A 19 36.10 -18.86 16.47
CA PHE A 19 34.69 -19.26 16.49
C PHE A 19 33.75 -18.06 16.68
N ILE A 20 34.08 -17.14 17.59
CA ILE A 20 33.29 -15.91 17.80
C ILE A 20 33.27 -15.06 16.53
N VAL A 21 34.43 -14.87 15.88
CA VAL A 21 34.52 -14.12 14.61
C VAL A 21 33.69 -14.79 13.51
N ALA A 22 33.77 -16.12 13.38
CA ALA A 22 32.97 -16.88 12.43
C ALA A 22 31.46 -16.73 12.70
N PHE A 23 31.04 -16.75 13.96
CA PHE A 23 29.64 -16.54 14.34
C PHE A 23 29.15 -15.12 14.00
N VAL A 24 29.97 -14.10 14.25
CA VAL A 24 29.67 -12.71 13.87
C VAL A 24 29.58 -12.57 12.35
N ALA A 25 30.51 -13.17 11.61
CA ALA A 25 30.49 -13.16 10.15
C ALA A 25 29.24 -13.85 9.60
N TRP A 26 28.86 -15.00 10.15
CA TRP A 26 27.63 -15.71 9.80
C TRP A 26 26.37 -14.87 10.09
N LYS A 27 26.31 -14.21 11.25
CA LYS A 27 25.21 -13.31 11.61
C LYS A 27 25.11 -12.12 10.63
N ASN A 28 26.23 -11.52 10.26
CA ASN A 28 26.26 -10.42 9.29
C ASN A 28 25.86 -10.88 7.89
N TRP A 29 26.31 -12.05 7.46
CA TRP A 29 25.93 -12.65 6.18
C TRP A 29 24.43 -12.94 6.13
N LYS A 30 23.85 -13.50 7.20
CA LYS A 30 22.40 -13.69 7.31
C LYS A 30 21.62 -12.37 7.27
N LYS A 31 22.14 -11.32 7.91
CA LYS A 31 21.55 -9.97 7.84
C LYS A 31 21.56 -9.42 6.41
N GLN A 32 22.66 -9.62 5.67
CA GLN A 32 22.78 -9.19 4.27
C GLN A 32 21.83 -9.94 3.32
N GLN A 33 21.61 -11.25 3.53
CA GLN A 33 20.62 -11.99 2.74
C GLN A 33 19.19 -11.53 2.98
N ASN A 34 18.84 -11.21 4.23
CA ASN A 34 17.50 -10.74 4.56
C ASN A 34 17.25 -9.30 4.09
N TYR A 35 18.30 -8.48 3.97
CA TYR A 35 18.19 -7.10 3.50
C TYR A 35 17.61 -7.01 2.08
N THR A 36 18.10 -7.81 1.14
CA THR A 36 17.58 -7.83 -0.23
C THR A 36 16.12 -8.28 -0.27
N LEU A 37 15.77 -9.29 0.54
CA LEU A 37 14.39 -9.77 0.65
C LEU A 37 13.45 -8.69 1.17
N ILE A 38 13.85 -7.94 2.20
CA ILE A 38 13.03 -6.85 2.78
C ILE A 38 12.83 -5.74 1.74
N LEU A 39 13.88 -5.34 1.01
CA LEU A 39 13.76 -4.33 -0.03
C LEU A 39 12.82 -4.73 -1.16
N ASP A 40 12.90 -5.98 -1.62
CA ASP A 40 12.01 -6.51 -2.66
C ASP A 40 10.55 -6.47 -2.20
N GLN A 41 10.28 -6.85 -0.95
CA GLN A 41 8.93 -6.79 -0.38
C GLN A 41 8.40 -5.35 -0.22
N ILE A 42 9.26 -4.41 0.17
CA ILE A 42 8.90 -2.97 0.20
C ILE A 42 8.55 -2.47 -1.21
N PHE A 43 9.28 -2.92 -2.23
CA PHE A 43 9.00 -2.57 -3.61
C PHE A 43 7.68 -3.17 -4.11
N GLU A 44 7.43 -4.45 -3.85
CA GLU A 44 6.15 -5.09 -4.19
C GLU A 44 4.97 -4.38 -3.52
N PHE A 45 5.13 -3.99 -2.26
CA PHE A 45 4.15 -3.19 -1.52
C PHE A 45 3.90 -1.83 -2.17
N GLU A 46 4.95 -1.09 -2.55
CA GLU A 46 4.82 0.21 -3.23
C GLU A 46 4.02 0.08 -4.54
N VAL A 47 4.34 -0.94 -5.34
CA VAL A 47 3.66 -1.21 -6.62
C VAL A 47 2.19 -1.56 -6.39
N ALA A 48 1.90 -2.42 -5.42
CA ALA A 48 0.52 -2.81 -5.10
C ALA A 48 -0.31 -1.62 -4.61
N LEU A 49 0.26 -0.80 -3.72
CA LEU A 49 -0.35 0.41 -3.17
C LEU A 49 -0.68 1.41 -4.28
N ASN A 50 0.29 1.71 -5.14
CA ASN A 50 0.12 2.64 -6.25
C ASN A 50 -0.96 2.13 -7.23
N ALA A 51 -0.94 0.83 -7.53
CA ALA A 51 -1.92 0.21 -8.42
C ALA A 51 -3.36 0.26 -7.85
N TYR A 52 -3.52 0.15 -6.53
CA TYR A 52 -4.81 0.30 -5.85
C TYR A 52 -5.33 1.73 -5.97
N PHE A 53 -4.57 2.73 -5.49
CA PHE A 53 -5.01 4.12 -5.52
C PHE A 53 -5.19 4.68 -6.93
N SER A 54 -4.30 4.36 -7.87
CA SER A 54 -4.43 4.79 -9.27
C SER A 54 -5.72 4.29 -9.92
N LEU A 55 -6.21 3.12 -9.52
CA LEU A 55 -7.45 2.58 -10.05
C LEU A 55 -8.67 3.28 -9.44
N GLU A 56 -8.69 3.49 -8.12
CA GLU A 56 -9.74 4.27 -7.46
C GLU A 56 -9.83 5.70 -8.02
N LEU A 57 -8.67 6.31 -8.28
CA LEU A 57 -8.58 7.63 -8.88
C LEU A 57 -9.14 7.64 -10.31
N ALA A 58 -8.78 6.67 -11.15
CA ALA A 58 -9.33 6.55 -12.50
C ALA A 58 -10.85 6.32 -12.49
N LEU A 59 -11.38 5.59 -11.50
CA LEU A 59 -12.82 5.39 -11.37
C LEU A 59 -13.54 6.71 -11.08
N ILE A 60 -13.06 7.48 -10.10
CA ILE A 60 -13.71 8.74 -9.73
C ILE A 60 -13.54 9.81 -10.82
N GLU A 61 -12.40 9.85 -11.53
CA GLU A 61 -12.20 10.76 -12.67
C GLU A 61 -13.20 10.48 -13.80
N ILE A 62 -13.45 9.20 -14.11
CA ILE A 62 -14.48 8.82 -15.08
C ILE A 62 -15.86 9.31 -14.63
N GLU A 63 -16.17 9.23 -13.34
CA GLU A 63 -17.45 9.73 -12.80
C GLU A 63 -17.54 11.26 -12.90
N ILE A 64 -16.49 11.99 -12.54
CA ILE A 64 -16.42 13.46 -12.65
C ILE A 64 -16.58 13.88 -14.11
N GLU A 65 -15.89 13.22 -15.04
CA GLU A 65 -15.96 13.51 -16.47
C GLU A 65 -17.37 13.26 -17.01
N HIS A 66 -18.00 12.16 -16.61
CA HIS A 66 -19.40 11.92 -16.92
C HIS A 66 -20.28 13.08 -16.42
N ILE A 67 -20.15 13.50 -15.15
CA ILE A 67 -20.92 14.62 -14.58
C ILE A 67 -20.72 15.92 -15.37
N LYS A 68 -19.49 16.25 -15.77
CA LYS A 68 -19.19 17.42 -16.61
C LYS A 68 -19.86 17.33 -17.98
N GLN A 69 -19.85 16.16 -18.61
CA GLN A 69 -20.58 15.90 -19.85
C GLN A 69 -22.09 16.06 -19.67
N TYR A 70 -22.64 15.69 -18.51
CA TYR A 70 -24.04 15.91 -18.15
C TYR A 70 -24.38 17.41 -17.99
N GLN A 71 -23.53 18.20 -17.32
CA GLN A 71 -23.73 19.64 -17.17
C GLN A 71 -23.63 20.40 -18.51
N SER A 72 -22.73 20.00 -19.40
CA SER A 72 -22.54 20.66 -20.70
C SER A 72 -23.67 20.37 -21.70
N LYS A 73 -24.23 19.15 -21.71
CA LYS A 73 -25.34 18.74 -22.60
C LYS A 73 -26.69 19.00 -21.94
N ASN A 74 -27.01 20.29 -21.80
CA ASN A 74 -28.27 20.76 -21.27
C ASN A 74 -29.47 20.25 -22.12
N LYS A 75 -30.49 19.65 -21.50
CA LYS A 75 -31.86 19.36 -22.01
C LYS A 75 -32.21 18.02 -22.71
N PHE A 76 -32.03 16.86 -22.07
CA PHE A 76 -32.91 15.71 -22.43
C PHE A 76 -33.44 14.95 -21.21
N PHE A 77 -34.78 14.86 -21.13
CA PHE A 77 -35.58 14.31 -20.02
C PHE A 77 -35.35 12.82 -19.70
N ARG A 78 -34.55 12.10 -20.52
CA ARG A 78 -34.23 10.66 -20.34
C ARG A 78 -32.95 10.38 -19.55
N TRP A 79 -32.21 11.42 -19.16
CA TRP A 79 -30.81 11.33 -18.75
C TRP A 79 -30.52 10.96 -17.28
N PRO A 80 -31.39 11.23 -16.28
CA PRO A 80 -31.17 10.78 -14.89
C PRO A 80 -31.11 9.25 -14.75
N ILE A 81 -31.85 8.53 -15.61
CA ILE A 81 -31.89 7.06 -15.62
C ILE A 81 -30.61 6.47 -16.22
N MET A 82 -30.02 7.12 -17.23
CA MET A 82 -28.74 6.73 -17.84
C MET A 82 -27.58 6.87 -16.85
N LEU A 83 -27.52 7.97 -16.09
CA LEU A 83 -26.58 8.15 -14.97
C LEU A 83 -26.63 6.99 -13.98
N TYR A 84 -27.84 6.55 -13.63
CA TYR A 84 -28.05 5.46 -12.68
C TYR A 84 -27.62 4.09 -13.25
N LEU A 85 -27.89 3.83 -14.53
CA LEU A 85 -27.51 2.59 -15.22
C LEU A 85 -26.00 2.47 -15.43
N ASP A 86 -25.31 3.56 -15.77
CA ASP A 86 -23.85 3.57 -15.92
C ASP A 86 -23.13 3.38 -14.57
N ARG A 87 -23.64 3.98 -13.49
CA ARG A 87 -23.17 3.70 -12.13
C ARG A 87 -23.34 2.23 -11.74
N PHE A 88 -24.45 1.60 -12.16
CA PHE A 88 -24.68 0.17 -11.93
C PHE A 88 -23.68 -0.72 -12.68
N LYS A 89 -23.24 -0.34 -13.89
CA LYS A 89 -22.18 -1.04 -14.62
C LYS A 89 -20.81 -0.87 -13.96
N ASN A 90 -20.51 0.30 -13.40
CA ASN A 90 -19.28 0.52 -12.63
C ASN A 90 -19.18 -0.41 -11.40
N LYS A 91 -20.32 -0.84 -10.82
CA LYS A 91 -20.37 -1.83 -9.74
C LYS A 91 -19.83 -3.23 -10.12
N PHE A 92 -19.70 -3.56 -11.41
CA PHE A 92 -19.07 -4.80 -11.86
C PHE A 92 -17.54 -4.71 -12.01
N ARG A 93 -16.95 -3.51 -11.93
CA ARG A 93 -15.48 -3.32 -11.95
C ARG A 93 -14.77 -3.77 -10.65
N TYR A 94 -15.53 -4.08 -9.60
CA TYR A 94 -15.04 -4.44 -8.27
C TYR A 94 -14.18 -5.71 -8.23
N LYS A 95 -14.33 -6.64 -9.18
CA LYS A 95 -13.50 -7.85 -9.22
C LYS A 95 -12.01 -7.56 -9.49
N SER A 96 -11.71 -6.48 -10.21
CA SER A 96 -10.33 -6.02 -10.45
C SER A 96 -9.73 -5.36 -9.19
N ILE A 97 -10.56 -4.67 -8.42
CA ILE A 97 -10.19 -4.03 -7.15
C ILE A 97 -9.84 -5.09 -6.11
N GLU A 98 -10.65 -6.13 -5.98
CA GLU A 98 -10.47 -7.23 -5.02
C GLU A 98 -9.09 -7.89 -5.15
N ASN A 99 -8.66 -8.21 -6.38
CA ASN A 99 -7.34 -8.77 -6.64
C ASN A 99 -6.19 -7.84 -6.20
N LYS A 100 -6.35 -6.52 -6.35
CA LYS A 100 -5.35 -5.53 -5.94
C LYS A 100 -5.31 -5.36 -4.43
N ILE A 101 -6.48 -5.38 -3.77
CA ILE A 101 -6.62 -5.38 -2.31
C ILE A 101 -5.90 -6.58 -1.71
N HIS A 102 -6.09 -7.77 -2.28
CA HIS A 102 -5.39 -8.98 -1.84
C HIS A 102 -3.87 -8.84 -1.94
N ARG A 103 -3.35 -8.46 -3.12
CA ARG A 103 -1.90 -8.25 -3.31
C ARG A 103 -1.32 -7.23 -2.35
N TYR A 104 -2.07 -6.15 -2.08
CA TYR A 104 -1.65 -5.14 -1.12
C TYR A 104 -1.57 -5.69 0.30
N ASN A 105 -2.62 -6.37 0.77
CA ASN A 105 -2.67 -6.92 2.12
C ASN A 105 -1.62 -8.02 2.32
N ASP A 106 -1.40 -8.85 1.31
CA ASP A 106 -0.35 -9.87 1.34
C ASP A 106 1.02 -9.22 1.52
N ALA A 107 1.37 -8.24 0.69
CA ALA A 107 2.64 -7.52 0.80
C ALA A 107 2.80 -6.82 2.16
N LEU A 108 1.74 -6.17 2.67
CA LEU A 108 1.75 -5.54 3.99
C LEU A 108 1.98 -6.55 5.12
N SER A 109 1.34 -7.72 5.03
CA SER A 109 1.50 -8.80 6.00
C SER A 109 2.93 -9.36 5.99
N THR A 110 3.55 -9.46 4.80
CA THR A 110 4.96 -9.87 4.69
C THR A 110 5.88 -8.86 5.37
N LEU A 111 5.64 -7.55 5.21
CA LEU A 111 6.40 -6.51 5.91
C LEU A 111 6.27 -6.62 7.44
N GLN A 112 5.08 -6.97 7.96
CA GLN A 112 4.85 -7.22 9.38
C GLN A 112 5.63 -8.46 9.86
N ILE A 113 5.63 -9.55 9.09
CA ILE A 113 6.40 -10.77 9.40
C ILE A 113 7.90 -10.48 9.44
N LEU A 114 8.37 -9.60 8.56
CA LEU A 114 9.76 -9.14 8.51
C LEU A 114 10.12 -8.11 9.60
N ASP A 115 9.17 -7.78 10.49
CA ASP A 115 9.33 -6.83 11.60
C ASP A 115 9.84 -5.45 11.15
N VAL A 116 9.42 -5.04 9.95
CA VAL A 116 9.73 -3.72 9.40
C VAL A 116 8.94 -2.68 10.19
N LYS A 117 9.64 -1.72 10.80
CA LYS A 117 9.00 -0.66 11.59
C LYS A 117 8.34 0.37 10.67
N TYR A 118 7.02 0.55 10.82
CA TYR A 118 6.26 1.61 10.18
C TYR A 118 5.16 2.14 11.09
N ASP A 119 4.66 3.34 10.79
CA ASP A 119 3.53 3.94 11.51
C ASP A 119 2.19 3.37 11.00
N PRO A 120 1.45 2.59 11.81
CA PRO A 120 0.19 1.96 11.41
C PRO A 120 -0.96 2.96 11.22
N LEU A 121 -0.80 4.23 11.65
CA LEU A 121 -1.78 5.27 11.38
C LEU A 121 -1.69 5.79 9.94
N LYS A 122 -0.50 5.72 9.33
CA LYS A 122 -0.22 6.23 7.98
C LYS A 122 -0.28 5.15 6.92
N ILE A 123 0.27 3.97 7.23
CA ILE A 123 0.16 2.79 6.37
C ILE A 123 -0.86 1.86 6.99
N GLN A 124 -2.06 1.88 6.40
CA GLN A 124 -3.20 1.09 6.86
C GLN A 124 -3.47 -0.05 5.88
N ASN A 125 -4.13 -1.11 6.32
CA ASN A 125 -4.51 -2.18 5.41
C ASN A 125 -5.47 -1.67 4.30
N ALA A 126 -5.54 -2.37 3.17
CA ALA A 126 -6.40 -1.95 2.06
C ALA A 126 -7.89 -2.01 2.46
N ALA A 127 -8.25 -2.87 3.41
CA ALA A 127 -9.60 -2.93 3.95
C ALA A 127 -10.02 -1.61 4.62
N HIS A 128 -9.09 -0.89 5.26
CA HIS A 128 -9.41 0.42 5.83
C HIS A 128 -9.75 1.44 4.75
N TYR A 129 -8.89 1.56 3.74
CA TYR A 129 -9.11 2.49 2.63
C TYR A 129 -10.37 2.14 1.85
N GLU A 130 -10.55 0.85 1.54
CA GLU A 130 -11.75 0.34 0.84
C GLU A 130 -13.01 0.66 1.64
N HIS A 131 -13.05 0.37 2.93
CA HIS A 131 -14.22 0.66 3.75
C HIS A 131 -14.52 2.16 3.79
N ARG A 132 -13.48 3.01 3.89
CA ARG A 132 -13.67 4.47 3.92
C ARG A 132 -14.16 5.00 2.57
N ILE A 133 -13.56 4.56 1.47
CA ILE A 133 -13.94 4.92 0.10
C ILE A 133 -15.35 4.40 -0.22
N SER A 134 -15.66 3.16 0.15
CA SER A 134 -16.98 2.54 0.02
C SER A 134 -18.06 3.35 0.75
N ARG A 135 -17.79 3.84 1.96
CA ARG A 135 -18.72 4.76 2.65
C ARG A 135 -18.93 6.07 1.89
N LEU A 136 -17.90 6.64 1.29
CA LEU A 136 -18.03 7.85 0.50
C LEU A 136 -18.86 7.60 -0.78
N TYR A 137 -18.64 6.48 -1.46
CA TYR A 137 -19.48 6.05 -2.58
C TYR A 137 -20.94 5.79 -2.17
N GLN A 138 -21.18 5.16 -1.00
CA GLN A 138 -22.53 5.00 -0.47
C GLN A 138 -23.22 6.34 -0.18
N GLN A 139 -22.48 7.36 0.25
CA GLN A 139 -23.01 8.70 0.41
C GLN A 139 -23.33 9.32 -0.96
N LEU A 140 -22.43 9.16 -1.94
CA LEU A 140 -22.63 9.60 -3.33
C LEU A 140 -23.87 8.94 -3.98
N ASP A 141 -24.15 7.67 -3.68
CA ASP A 141 -25.33 6.93 -4.17
C ASP A 141 -26.65 7.53 -3.67
N ARG A 142 -26.63 8.24 -2.53
CA ARG A 142 -27.83 8.84 -1.92
C ARG A 142 -28.10 10.25 -2.43
N LEU A 143 -27.19 10.83 -3.20
CA LEU A 143 -27.33 12.18 -3.73
C LEU A 143 -28.16 12.16 -5.01
N HIS A 144 -28.94 13.24 -5.21
CA HIS A 144 -29.90 13.32 -6.30
C HIS A 144 -29.70 14.53 -7.20
N THR A 145 -28.97 15.56 -6.72
CA THR A 145 -28.67 16.73 -7.52
C THR A 145 -27.27 16.62 -8.13
N VAL A 146 -27.11 17.14 -9.35
CA VAL A 146 -25.84 17.07 -10.09
C VAL A 146 -24.73 17.81 -9.35
N ASP A 147 -25.04 18.95 -8.72
CA ASP A 147 -24.06 19.76 -8.00
C ASP A 147 -23.58 19.09 -6.71
N GLU A 148 -24.48 18.44 -5.97
CA GLU A 148 -24.10 17.64 -4.79
C GLU A 148 -23.24 16.44 -5.18
N ILE A 149 -23.62 15.74 -6.26
CA ILE A 149 -22.86 14.60 -6.78
C ILE A 149 -21.45 15.06 -7.20
N TYR A 150 -21.35 16.17 -7.94
CA TYR A 150 -20.06 16.73 -8.34
C TYR A 150 -19.17 17.07 -7.13
N ALA A 151 -19.72 17.81 -6.16
CA ALA A 151 -19.00 18.19 -4.95
C ALA A 151 -18.52 16.96 -4.17
N LYS A 152 -19.34 15.90 -4.12
CA LYS A 152 -18.99 14.67 -3.43
C LYS A 152 -17.95 13.85 -4.18
N CYS A 153 -18.00 13.82 -5.51
CA CYS A 153 -16.95 13.21 -6.32
C CYS A 153 -15.61 13.94 -6.16
N ASP A 154 -15.61 15.27 -6.09
CA ASP A 154 -14.39 16.04 -5.82
C ASP A 154 -13.85 15.76 -4.41
N GLU A 155 -14.72 15.67 -3.38
CA GLU A 155 -14.32 15.25 -2.03
C GLU A 155 -13.63 13.86 -2.04
N ILE A 156 -14.20 12.88 -2.75
CA ILE A 156 -13.61 11.55 -2.90
C ILE A 156 -12.25 11.62 -3.61
N HIS A 157 -12.18 12.38 -4.69
CA HIS A 157 -10.96 12.56 -5.47
C HIS A 157 -9.83 13.18 -4.63
N GLN A 158 -10.12 14.25 -3.88
CA GLN A 158 -9.16 14.87 -2.97
C GLN A 158 -8.72 13.92 -1.85
N TYR A 159 -9.66 13.15 -1.28
CA TYR A 159 -9.36 12.16 -0.26
C TYR A 159 -8.38 11.09 -0.77
N ILE A 160 -8.60 10.56 -1.98
CA ILE A 160 -7.74 9.55 -2.60
C ILE A 160 -6.33 10.14 -2.82
N LEU A 161 -6.21 11.33 -3.40
CA LEU A 161 -4.93 11.99 -3.67
C LEU A 161 -4.11 12.22 -2.40
N GLN A 162 -4.73 12.75 -1.35
CA GLN A 162 -4.06 13.02 -0.08
C GLN A 162 -3.54 11.75 0.57
N ASN A 163 -4.38 10.70 0.65
CA ASN A 163 -3.99 9.43 1.27
C ASN A 163 -2.95 8.67 0.45
N MET A 164 -3.03 8.74 -0.88
CA MET A 164 -2.02 8.17 -1.77
C MET A 164 -0.65 8.82 -1.53
N GLN A 165 -0.59 10.15 -1.43
CA GLN A 165 0.67 10.85 -1.19
C GLN A 165 1.26 10.53 0.18
N VAL A 166 0.43 10.53 1.23
CA VAL A 166 0.87 10.18 2.60
C VAL A 166 1.42 8.76 2.65
N ALA A 167 0.70 7.79 2.07
CA ALA A 167 1.11 6.40 2.08
C ALA A 167 2.42 6.19 1.31
N LEU A 168 2.58 6.80 0.13
CA LEU A 168 3.80 6.70 -0.68
C LEU A 168 5.02 7.34 0.00
N GLU A 169 4.88 8.48 0.66
CA GLU A 169 5.98 9.08 1.41
C GLU A 169 6.42 8.21 2.60
N GLU A 170 5.47 7.58 3.30
CA GLU A 170 5.81 6.65 4.38
C GLU A 170 6.56 5.41 3.84
N VAL A 171 6.17 4.86 2.67
CA VAL A 171 6.92 3.77 2.02
C VAL A 171 8.35 4.19 1.68
N LYS A 172 8.55 5.42 1.19
CA LYS A 172 9.89 5.96 0.91
C LYS A 172 10.72 6.10 2.19
N ILE A 173 10.10 6.50 3.31
CA ILE A 173 10.77 6.60 4.60
C ILE A 173 11.21 5.20 5.06
N ILE A 174 10.32 4.20 4.96
CA ILE A 174 10.63 2.80 5.30
C ILE A 174 11.79 2.29 4.45
N ARG A 175 11.76 2.50 3.13
CA ARG A 175 12.83 2.10 2.21
C ARG A 175 14.18 2.71 2.60
N LYS A 176 14.21 3.94 3.10
CA LYS A 176 15.45 4.60 3.56
C LYS A 176 15.93 4.12 4.93
N ALA A 177 15.03 3.54 5.73
CA ALA A 177 15.32 3.12 7.10
C ALA A 177 15.79 1.67 7.20
N VAL A 178 15.50 0.84 6.19
CA VAL A 178 16.00 -0.53 6.03
C VAL A 178 17.42 -0.53 5.49
#